data_AF-A0A5K1DZ38-F1
#
_entry.id   AF-A0A5K1DZ38-F1
#
_cell.length_a   1.000
_cell.length_b   1.000
_cell.length_c   1.000
_cell.angle_alpha   90.00
_cell.angle_beta   90.00
_cell.angle_gamma   90.00
#
_symmetry.space_group_name_H-M   'P 1'
#
loop_
_entity.id
_entity.type
_entity.pdbx_description
1 polymer ?
#
loop_
_entity_poly.entity_id
_entity_poly.type
_entity_poly.pdbx_seq_one_letter_code
_entity_poly.pdbx_strand_id
1 'polypeptide(L)'
;VETALALGATPRQATLQQVKRALILALSPVLDNAKTVGLISLPGAMTGLIMGGASPLEAIQLQIVVMNMLIGASTVSSIMSTYLCWPAFFTKGYQLQTKVFAAE
;
A
#
# COMPACT_ATOMS: atom_id res chain seq x y z
N VAL A 1 -16.90 1.75 -13.50
CA VAL A 1 -16.16 0.68 -14.22
C VAL A 1 -17.06 0.07 -15.31
N GLU A 2 -18.22 -0.50 -14.95
CA GLU A 2 -19.14 -1.13 -15.92
C GLU A 2 -19.67 -0.16 -17.00
N THR A 3 -20.04 1.06 -16.63
CA THR A 3 -20.47 2.08 -17.60
C THR A 3 -19.37 2.45 -18.60
N ALA A 4 -18.10 2.49 -18.14
CA ALA A 4 -16.96 2.77 -19.01
C ALA A 4 -16.67 1.59 -19.94
N LEU A 5 -16.76 0.35 -19.44
CA LEU A 5 -16.68 -0.86 -20.26
C LEU A 5 -17.80 -0.93 -21.31
N ALA A 6 -19.03 -0.53 -20.95
CA ALA A 6 -20.18 -0.48 -21.86
C ALA A 6 -20.03 0.59 -22.95
N LEU A 7 -19.27 1.65 -22.69
CA LEU A 7 -18.88 2.68 -23.66
C LEU A 7 -17.66 2.26 -24.53
N GLY A 8 -17.19 1.01 -24.41
CA GLY A 8 -16.06 0.49 -25.18
C GLY A 8 -14.68 0.81 -24.61
N ALA A 9 -14.59 1.34 -23.39
CA ALA A 9 -13.30 1.59 -22.75
C ALA A 9 -12.59 0.27 -22.42
N THR A 10 -11.26 0.25 -22.58
CA THR A 10 -10.45 -0.91 -22.15
C THR A 10 -10.54 -1.08 -20.62
N PRO A 11 -10.39 -2.30 -20.08
CA PRO A 11 -10.39 -2.50 -18.63
C PRO A 11 -9.37 -1.62 -17.89
N ARG A 12 -8.21 -1.34 -18.53
CA ARG A 12 -7.17 -0.42 -18.04
C ARG A 12 -7.66 1.00 -17.85
N GLN A 13 -8.48 1.51 -18.76
CA GLN A 13 -9.08 2.83 -18.62
C GLN A 13 -10.22 2.82 -17.60
N ALA A 14 -11.02 1.76 -17.58
CA ALA A 14 -12.19 1.66 -16.70
C ALA A 14 -11.84 1.53 -15.21
N THR A 15 -10.66 1.01 -14.86
CA THR A 15 -10.23 0.80 -13.46
C THR A 15 -9.15 1.75 -12.96
N LEU A 16 -8.58 2.61 -13.82
CA LEU A 16 -7.45 3.46 -13.46
C LEU A 16 -7.70 4.32 -12.21
N GLN A 17 -8.89 4.92 -12.11
CA GLN A 17 -9.26 5.75 -10.97
C GLN A 17 -9.41 4.92 -9.68
N GLN A 18 -9.96 3.72 -9.78
CA GLN A 18 -10.16 2.79 -8.68
C GLN A 18 -8.82 2.25 -8.17
N VAL A 19 -7.93 1.86 -9.07
CA VAL A 19 -6.55 1.44 -8.75
C VAL A 19 -5.81 2.56 -8.01
N LYS A 20 -5.90 3.80 -8.51
CA LYS A 20 -5.27 4.96 -7.85
C LYS A 20 -5.81 5.16 -6.43
N ARG A 21 -7.13 5.04 -6.24
CA ARG A 21 -7.76 5.18 -4.92
C ARG A 21 -7.35 4.06 -3.98
N ALA A 22 -7.30 2.82 -4.45
CA ALA A 22 -6.85 1.67 -3.68
C ALA A 22 -5.39 1.83 -3.22
N LEU A 23 -4.51 2.31 -4.11
CA LEU A 23 -3.11 2.56 -3.79
C LEU A 23 -2.96 3.64 -2.71
N ILE A 24 -3.72 4.73 -2.80
CA ILE A 24 -3.73 5.79 -1.78
C ILE A 24 -4.16 5.22 -0.43
N LEU A 25 -5.27 4.47 -0.40
CA LEU A 25 -5.78 3.85 0.82
C LEU A 25 -4.78 2.88 1.45
N ALA A 26 -4.07 2.10 0.64
CA ALA A 26 -3.05 1.15 1.12
C ALA A 26 -1.83 1.87 1.73
N LEU A 27 -1.45 3.04 1.20
CA LEU A 27 -0.27 3.80 1.65
C LEU A 27 -0.55 4.76 2.80
N SER A 28 -1.78 5.26 2.94
CA SER A 28 -2.20 6.15 4.04
C SER A 28 -1.75 5.70 5.44
N PRO A 29 -2.00 4.46 5.90
CA PRO A 29 -1.64 4.06 7.26
C PRO A 29 -0.12 4.06 7.50
N VAL A 30 0.67 3.68 6.50
CA VAL A 30 2.14 3.66 6.61
C VAL A 30 2.69 5.08 6.72
N LEU A 31 2.15 6.00 5.91
CA LEU A 31 2.50 7.41 5.98
C LEU A 31 2.07 8.05 7.30
N ASP A 32 0.87 7.75 7.80
CA ASP A 32 0.38 8.29 9.06
C ASP A 32 1.24 7.83 10.24
N ASN A 33 1.65 6.55 10.26
CA ASN A 33 2.59 6.04 11.26
C ASN A 33 3.95 6.75 11.16
N ALA A 34 4.49 6.93 9.96
CA ALA A 34 5.78 7.59 9.75
C ALA A 34 5.80 9.04 10.27
N LYS A 35 4.68 9.78 10.16
CA LYS A 35 4.56 11.17 10.66
C LYS A 35 4.61 11.26 12.19
N THR A 36 4.09 10.25 12.89
CA THR A 36 3.96 10.25 14.36
C THR A 36 5.20 9.69 15.07
N VAL A 37 6.02 8.92 14.36
CA VAL A 37 7.20 8.27 14.91
C VAL A 37 8.31 9.27 15.20
N GLY A 38 8.90 9.15 16.40
CA GLY A 38 9.96 10.03 16.89
C GLY A 38 9.47 11.31 17.55
N LEU A 39 8.21 11.71 17.31
CA LEU A 39 7.58 12.88 17.94
C LEU A 39 6.64 12.51 19.08
N ILE A 40 5.78 11.52 18.86
CA ILE A 40 4.74 11.10 19.83
C ILE A 40 5.09 9.73 20.43
N SER A 41 5.65 8.85 19.62
CA SER A 41 5.99 7.49 20.01
C SER A 41 7.43 7.19 19.64
N LEU A 42 8.22 6.73 20.62
CA LEU A 42 9.52 6.12 20.39
C LEU A 42 9.31 4.66 19.97
N PRO A 43 9.64 4.27 18.73
CA PRO A 43 9.42 2.90 18.26
C PRO A 43 10.18 1.87 19.11
N GLY A 44 9.62 0.68 19.29
CA GLY A 44 10.18 -0.37 20.15
C GLY A 44 11.62 -0.77 19.81
N ALA A 45 11.99 -0.76 18.53
CA ALA A 45 13.37 -1.02 18.10
C ALA A 45 14.34 0.09 18.54
N MET A 46 13.92 1.35 18.43
CA MET A 46 14.70 2.50 18.86
C MET A 46 14.88 2.53 20.38
N THR A 47 13.83 2.29 21.17
CA THR A 47 13.91 2.19 22.63
C THR A 47 14.73 0.98 23.08
N GLY A 48 14.62 -0.16 22.39
CA GLY A 48 15.43 -1.35 22.65
C GLY A 48 16.93 -1.10 22.47
N LEU A 49 17.33 -0.39 21.41
CA LEU A 49 18.74 -0.01 21.19
C LEU A 49 19.25 0.95 22.28
N ILE A 50 18.43 1.93 22.67
CA ILE A 50 18.78 2.87 23.74
C ILE A 50 18.95 2.13 25.08
N MET A 51 18.04 1.22 25.44
CA MET A 51 18.17 0.40 26.65
C MET A 51 19.34 -0.58 26.60
N GLY A 52 19.73 -1.03 25.40
CA GLY A 52 20.92 -1.85 25.17
C GLY A 52 22.24 -1.09 25.31
N GLY A 53 22.21 0.21 25.60
CA GLY A 53 23.40 1.05 25.77
C GLY A 53 23.91 1.71 24.49
N ALA A 54 23.19 1.59 23.36
CA ALA A 54 23.54 2.31 22.14
C ALA A 54 23.25 3.81 22.28
N SER A 55 24.00 4.64 21.55
CA SER A 55 23.78 6.07 21.60
C SER A 55 22.41 6.42 20.98
N PRO A 56 21.63 7.35 21.58
CA PRO A 56 20.34 7.75 21.04
C PRO A 56 20.41 8.24 19.59
N LEU A 57 21.53 8.84 19.21
CA LEU A 57 21.77 9.33 17.85
C LEU A 57 21.85 8.20 16.82
N GLU A 58 22.48 7.07 17.15
CA GLU A 58 22.54 5.88 16.29
C GLU A 58 21.17 5.21 16.18
N ALA A 59 20.45 5.11 17.30
CA ALA A 59 19.11 4.52 17.32
C ALA A 59 18.12 5.28 16.41
N ILE A 60 18.19 6.62 16.37
CA ILE A 60 17.36 7.46 15.49
C ILE A 60 17.71 7.21 14.01
N GLN A 61 19.01 7.20 13.67
CA GLN A 61 19.44 7.02 12.28
C GLN A 61 18.96 5.69 11.71
N LEU A 62 19.11 4.61 12.47
CA LEU A 62 18.61 3.30 12.07
C LEU A 62 17.09 3.30 11.94
N GLN A 63 16.38 3.96 12.86
CA GLN A 63 14.93 4.03 12.81
C GLN A 63 14.40 4.77 11.56
N ILE A 64 15.09 5.82 11.12
CA ILE A 64 14.78 6.53 9.87
C ILE A 64 14.99 5.62 8.66
N VAL A 65 16.08 4.83 8.64
CA VAL A 65 16.35 3.86 7.57
C VAL A 65 15.24 2.80 7.51
N VAL A 66 14.86 2.24 8.66
CA VAL A 66 13.78 1.25 8.75
C VAL A 66 12.45 1.82 8.27
N MET A 67 12.12 3.06 8.62
CA MET A 67 10.89 3.71 8.16
C MET A 67 10.84 3.88 6.64
N ASN A 68 11.95 4.33 6.03
CA ASN A 68 12.04 4.40 4.58
C ASN A 68 11.88 3.02 3.93
N MET A 69 12.45 1.98 4.53
CA MET A 69 12.34 0.61 4.05
C MET A 69 10.89 0.09 4.10
N LEU A 70 10.14 0.40 5.16
CA LEU A 70 8.71 0.06 5.28
C LEU A 70 7.83 0.80 4.28
N ILE A 71 8.10 2.08 4.04
CA ILE A 71 7.40 2.86 3.00
C ILE A 71 7.69 2.28 1.62
N GLY A 72 8.95 1.93 1.34
CA GLY A 72 9.34 1.27 0.09
C GLY A 72 8.64 -0.08 -0.09
N ALA A 73 8.70 -0.95 0.93
CA ALA A 73 8.08 -2.27 0.91
C ALA A 73 6.56 -2.21 0.71
N SER A 74 5.87 -1.31 1.40
CA SER A 74 4.41 -1.14 1.25
C SER A 74 4.02 -0.61 -0.13
N THR A 75 4.83 0.28 -0.71
CA THR A 75 4.64 0.77 -2.09
C THR A 75 4.77 -0.35 -3.10
N VAL A 76 5.87 -1.12 -3.03
CA VAL A 76 6.11 -2.25 -3.95
C VAL A 76 5.02 -3.32 -3.78
N SER A 77 4.67 -3.65 -2.54
CA SER A 77 3.62 -4.62 -2.23
C SER A 77 2.25 -4.19 -2.77
N SER A 78 1.88 -2.92 -2.62
CA SER A 78 0.59 -2.41 -3.10
C SER A 78 0.51 -2.41 -4.64
N ILE A 79 1.61 -2.05 -5.31
CA ILE A 79 1.72 -2.12 -6.78
C ILE A 79 1.62 -3.58 -7.24
N MET A 80 2.41 -4.49 -6.64
CA MET A 80 2.38 -5.91 -6.97
C MET A 80 1.00 -6.53 -6.74
N SER A 81 0.38 -6.25 -5.60
CA SER A 81 -0.97 -6.71 -5.29
C SER A 81 -1.97 -6.27 -6.37
N THR A 82 -1.92 -5.00 -6.78
CA THR A 82 -2.80 -4.48 -7.84
C THR A 82 -2.55 -5.18 -9.18
N TYR A 83 -1.29 -5.39 -9.57
CA TYR A 83 -0.94 -6.09 -10.81
C TYR A 83 -1.37 -7.56 -10.80
N LEU A 84 -1.22 -8.26 -9.67
CA LEU A 84 -1.60 -9.66 -9.52
C LEU A 84 -3.12 -9.85 -9.43
N CYS A 85 -3.86 -8.87 -8.89
CA CYS A 85 -5.32 -8.92 -8.83
C CYS A 85 -5.97 -8.67 -10.20
N TRP A 86 -5.27 -7.99 -11.12
CA TRP A 86 -5.76 -7.67 -12.46
C TRP A 86 -6.39 -8.85 -13.22
N PRO A 87 -5.74 -10.01 -13.39
CA PRO A 87 -6.31 -11.16 -14.10
C PRO A 87 -7.49 -11.82 -13.36
N ALA A 88 -7.66 -11.60 -12.06
CA ALA A 88 -8.74 -12.22 -11.29
C ALA A 88 -10.09 -11.52 -11.51
N PHE A 89 -10.09 -10.20 -11.79
CA PHE A 89 -11.31 -9.43 -11.94
C PHE A 89 -11.91 -9.45 -13.37
N PHE A 90 -11.13 -9.86 -14.37
CA PHE A 90 -11.53 -9.76 -15.78
C PHE A 90 -11.50 -11.11 -16.50
N THR A 91 -12.59 -11.42 -17.21
CA THR A 91 -12.66 -12.57 -18.12
C THR A 91 -11.90 -12.29 -19.42
N LYS A 92 -11.51 -13.33 -20.17
CA LYS A 92 -10.87 -13.23 -21.51
C LYS A 92 -11.62 -12.32 -22.51
N GLY A 93 -12.92 -12.11 -22.32
CA GLY A 93 -13.75 -11.20 -23.11
C GLY A 93 -13.84 -9.75 -22.59
N TYR A 94 -12.91 -9.32 -21.73
CA TYR A 94 -12.90 -7.98 -21.11
C TYR A 94 -14.16 -7.61 -20.31
N GLN A 95 -14.89 -8.61 -19.84
CA GLN A 95 -16.04 -8.43 -18.94
C GLN A 95 -15.58 -8.50 -17.48
N LEU A 96 -16.17 -7.64 -16.65
CA LEU A 96 -15.98 -7.67 -15.20
C LEU A 96 -16.66 -8.93 -14.64
N GLN A 97 -15.94 -9.75 -13.88
CA GLN A 97 -16.53 -10.92 -13.24
C GLN A 97 -17.36 -10.49 -12.02
N THR A 98 -18.67 -10.33 -12.21
CA THR A 98 -19.62 -10.05 -11.11
C THR A 98 -19.66 -11.15 -10.05
N LYS A 99 -19.25 -12.38 -10.39
CA LYS A 99 -19.08 -13.48 -9.41
C LYS A 99 -18.07 -13.18 -8.30
N VAL A 100 -17.09 -12.32 -8.56
CA VAL A 100 -16.09 -11.90 -7.54
C VAL A 100 -16.70 -10.91 -6.53
N PHE A 101 -17.77 -10.21 -6.91
CA PHE A 101 -18.46 -9.21 -6.09
C PHE A 101 -19.79 -9.71 -5.52
N ALA A 102 -20.30 -10.83 -6.02
CA ALA A 102 -21.39 -11.56 -5.40
C ALA A 102 -20.82 -12.25 -4.15
N ALA A 103 -20.85 -11.53 -3.02
CA ALA A 103 -20.80 -12.17 -1.72
C ALA A 103 -21.97 -13.16 -1.64
N GLU A 104 -21.67 -14.42 -1.36
CA GLU A 104 -22.63 -15.31 -0.70
C GLU A 104 -22.99 -14.74 0.69
#